data_AF-A0A7W0LRR0-F1
#
_entry.id   AF-A0A7W0LRR0-F1
#
_cell.length_a   1.000
_cell.length_b   1.000
_cell.length_c   1.000
_cell.angle_alpha   90.00
_cell.angle_beta   90.00
_cell.angle_gamma   90.00
#
_symmetry.space_group_name_H-M   'P 1'
#
loop_
_entity.id
_entity.type
_entity.pdbx_description
1 polymer ?
#
loop_
_entity_poly.entity_id
_entity_poly.type
_entity_poly.pdbx_seq_one_letter_code
_entity_poly.pdbx_strand_id
1 'polypeptide(L)'
;MLSTFKRLVVGRPIASSEEQHQRLSKVDALPVFASDAISSTAYASEEILLVLVPVGGLVASIDYLIPLSLVVIVLLTIVVSSYRQTVFAYPSGGGSYGVSRENLCETPSLVAGASLLVDYGHLRPHPPRRAPHRDPLLEPDPELQRAGGARALSGTRDP
;
A
#
# COMPACT_ATOMS: atom_id res chain seq x y z
N MET A 1 -12.03 13.09 23.62
CA MET A 1 -13.16 13.08 22.66
C MET A 1 -12.69 13.04 21.20
N LEU A 2 -11.74 13.89 20.77
CA LEU A 2 -11.17 13.82 19.40
C LEU A 2 -10.55 12.46 19.04
N SER A 3 -9.89 11.79 19.98
CA SER A 3 -9.25 10.48 19.76
C SER A 3 -10.25 9.34 19.49
N THR A 4 -11.43 9.39 20.11
CA THR A 4 -12.52 8.42 19.90
C THR A 4 -13.17 8.63 18.54
N PHE A 5 -13.42 9.89 18.16
CA PHE A 5 -13.92 10.23 16.83
C PHE A 5 -12.91 9.87 15.74
N LYS A 6 -11.62 10.15 15.95
CA LYS A 6 -10.55 9.75 15.05
C LYS A 6 -10.44 8.22 14.92
N ARG A 7 -10.62 7.46 16.01
CA ARG A 7 -10.65 5.98 15.96
C ARG A 7 -11.90 5.42 15.27
N LEU A 8 -13.01 6.14 15.30
CA LEU A 8 -14.24 5.79 14.59
C LEU A 8 -14.12 6.06 13.09
N VAL A 9 -13.45 7.17 12.70
CA VAL A 9 -13.31 7.61 11.30
C VAL A 9 -12.10 6.96 10.60
N VAL A 10 -10.98 6.76 11.30
CA VAL A 10 -9.71 6.25 10.73
C VAL A 10 -9.48 4.76 11.02
N GLY A 11 -10.25 4.17 11.95
CA GLY A 11 -10.08 2.78 12.38
C GLY A 11 -8.95 2.58 13.39
N ARG A 12 -8.82 1.34 13.90
CA ARG A 12 -7.73 0.96 14.81
C ARG A 12 -6.44 0.79 14.00
N PRO A 13 -5.30 1.35 14.43
CA PRO A 13 -4.03 1.14 13.74
C PRO A 13 -3.69 -0.34 13.77
N ILE A 14 -3.55 -0.94 12.59
CA ILE A 14 -3.14 -2.34 12.43
C ILE A 14 -1.62 -2.39 12.67
N ALA A 15 -1.18 -3.29 13.53
CA ALA A 15 0.24 -3.54 13.71
C ALA A 15 0.76 -4.30 12.48
N SER A 16 1.89 -3.87 11.88
CA SER A 16 2.48 -4.53 10.70
C SER A 16 2.77 -6.03 10.85
N SER A 17 2.76 -6.56 12.08
CA SER A 17 2.86 -7.99 12.34
C SER A 17 1.60 -8.79 11.95
N GLU A 18 0.44 -8.14 11.77
CA GLU A 18 -0.82 -8.79 11.39
C GLU A 18 -1.26 -8.48 9.94
N GLU A 19 -0.55 -7.60 9.23
CA GLU A 19 -0.88 -7.20 7.84
C GLU A 19 -0.86 -8.36 6.85
N GLN A 20 0.04 -9.32 7.01
CA GLN A 20 0.19 -10.44 6.07
C GLN A 20 -1.00 -11.41 6.07
N HIS A 21 -1.78 -11.45 7.15
CA HIS A 21 -2.97 -12.32 7.26
C HIS A 21 -4.28 -11.57 6.99
N GLN A 22 -4.24 -10.24 6.96
CA GLN A 22 -5.41 -9.41 6.71
C GLN A 22 -5.64 -9.25 5.19
N ARG A 23 -6.18 -10.29 4.55
CA ARG A 23 -6.70 -10.16 3.19
C ARG A 23 -7.80 -9.10 3.19
N LEU A 24 -7.63 -8.00 2.46
CA LEU A 24 -8.67 -6.99 2.28
C LEU A 24 -9.96 -7.69 1.81
N SER A 25 -11.04 -7.47 2.54
CA SER A 25 -12.38 -7.90 2.11
C SER A 25 -12.67 -7.28 0.74
N LYS A 26 -13.42 -7.98 -0.11
CA LYS A 26 -13.78 -7.48 -1.45
C LYS A 26 -14.41 -6.07 -1.41
N VAL A 27 -15.13 -5.77 -0.34
CA VAL A 27 -15.81 -4.48 -0.12
C VAL A 27 -14.81 -3.34 0.11
N ASP A 28 -13.69 -3.61 0.80
CA ASP A 28 -12.67 -2.61 1.10
C ASP A 28 -11.59 -2.55 0.00
N ALA A 29 -11.30 -3.69 -0.61
CA ALA A 29 -10.35 -3.79 -1.72
C ALA A 29 -10.85 -2.98 -2.94
N LEU A 30 -12.13 -3.11 -3.28
CA LEU A 30 -12.69 -2.50 -4.49
C LEU A 30 -12.49 -0.97 -4.56
N PRO A 31 -12.87 -0.16 -3.54
CA PRO A 31 -12.68 1.29 -3.60
C PRO A 31 -11.20 1.69 -3.59
N VAL A 32 -10.33 0.95 -2.89
CA VAL A 32 -8.88 1.23 -2.88
C VAL A 32 -8.28 1.04 -4.27
N PHE A 33 -8.54 -0.11 -4.91
CA PHE A 33 -8.04 -0.37 -6.26
C PHE A 33 -8.72 0.48 -7.33
N ALA A 34 -10.01 0.81 -7.16
CA ALA A 34 -10.73 1.69 -8.08
C ALA A 34 -10.22 3.13 -8.03
N SER A 35 -9.79 3.62 -6.87
CA SER A 35 -9.29 5.00 -6.73
C SER A 35 -8.09 5.28 -7.62
N ASP A 36 -7.17 4.34 -7.75
CA ASP A 36 -5.98 4.49 -8.60
C ASP A 36 -6.36 4.58 -10.09
N ALA A 37 -7.25 3.69 -10.55
CA ALA A 37 -7.76 3.70 -11.92
C ALA A 37 -8.58 4.96 -12.24
N ILE A 38 -9.41 5.44 -11.29
CA ILE A 38 -10.20 6.67 -11.46
C ILE A 38 -9.27 7.88 -11.51
N SER A 39 -8.26 7.95 -10.63
CA SER A 39 -7.27 9.04 -10.64
C SER A 39 -6.49 9.08 -11.96
N SER A 40 -6.09 7.91 -12.48
CA SER A 40 -5.37 7.80 -13.74
C SER A 40 -6.19 8.33 -14.93
N THR A 41 -7.46 7.92 -15.05
CA THR A 41 -8.32 8.34 -16.16
C THR A 41 -8.76 9.80 -16.07
N ALA A 42 -8.93 10.34 -14.86
CA ALA A 42 -9.20 11.76 -14.63
C ALA A 42 -8.02 12.63 -15.10
N TYR A 43 -6.79 12.26 -14.74
CA TYR A 43 -5.59 13.00 -15.13
C TYR A 43 -5.26 12.84 -16.62
N ALA A 44 -5.48 11.64 -17.18
CA ALA A 44 -5.17 11.36 -18.58
C ALA A 44 -5.91 12.29 -19.56
N SER A 45 -7.17 12.64 -19.28
CA SER A 45 -7.96 13.52 -20.16
C SER A 45 -7.39 14.94 -20.20
N GLU A 46 -6.90 15.45 -19.06
CA GLU A 46 -6.24 16.75 -18.96
C GLU A 46 -4.91 16.76 -19.70
N GLU A 47 -4.08 15.73 -19.51
CA GLU A 47 -2.79 15.59 -20.20
C GLU A 47 -2.92 15.50 -21.72
N ILE A 48 -3.93 14.76 -22.21
CA ILE A 48 -4.21 14.70 -23.66
C ILE A 48 -4.44 16.10 -24.21
N LEU A 49 -5.26 16.92 -23.55
CA LEU A 49 -5.54 18.29 -23.98
C LEU A 49 -4.31 19.20 -23.87
N LEU A 50 -3.53 19.07 -22.80
CA LEU A 50 -2.28 19.82 -22.62
C LEU A 50 -1.29 19.58 -23.76
N VAL A 51 -1.23 18.36 -24.28
CA VAL A 51 -0.36 18.01 -25.42
C VAL A 51 -0.97 18.39 -26.77
N LEU A 52 -2.28 18.19 -26.97
CA LEU A 52 -2.93 18.40 -28.26
C LEU A 52 -3.20 19.87 -28.58
N VAL A 53 -3.57 20.68 -27.58
CA VAL A 53 -3.94 22.10 -27.78
C VAL A 53 -2.79 22.93 -28.37
N PRO A 54 -1.54 22.82 -27.91
CA PRO A 54 -0.41 23.55 -28.51
C PRO A 54 -0.12 23.16 -29.97
N VAL A 55 -0.43 21.91 -30.35
CA VAL A 55 -0.04 21.35 -31.66
C VAL A 55 -1.18 21.47 -32.69
N GLY A 56 -2.42 21.23 -32.28
CA GLY A 56 -3.60 21.17 -33.16
C GLY A 56 -4.60 22.30 -32.94
N GLY A 57 -4.45 23.13 -31.91
CA GLY A 57 -5.43 24.15 -31.54
C GLY A 57 -6.65 23.60 -30.78
N LEU A 58 -7.37 24.48 -30.09
CA LEU A 58 -8.41 24.08 -29.12
C LEU A 58 -9.59 23.35 -29.76
N VAL A 59 -10.04 23.79 -30.94
CA VAL A 59 -11.21 23.22 -31.63
C VAL A 59 -10.92 21.79 -32.12
N ALA A 60 -9.79 21.58 -32.80
CA ALA A 60 -9.41 20.24 -33.27
C ALA A 60 -9.13 19.28 -32.10
N SER A 61 -8.63 19.79 -30.98
CA SER A 61 -8.30 18.96 -29.82
C SER A 61 -9.54 18.34 -29.17
N ILE A 62 -10.66 19.06 -29.14
CA ILE A 62 -11.93 18.54 -28.61
C ILE A 62 -12.48 17.44 -29.52
N ASP A 63 -12.36 17.59 -30.84
CA ASP A 63 -12.81 16.58 -31.81
C ASP A 63 -12.02 15.26 -31.69
N TYR A 64 -10.73 15.32 -31.33
CA TYR A 64 -9.91 14.13 -31.08
C TYR A 64 -10.14 13.48 -29.71
N LEU A 65 -10.72 14.20 -28.75
CA LEU A 65 -10.92 13.71 -27.38
C LEU A 65 -11.88 12.50 -27.36
N ILE A 66 -12.97 12.57 -28.12
CA ILE A 66 -13.95 11.47 -28.24
C ILE A 66 -13.32 10.19 -28.82
N PRO A 67 -12.68 10.18 -30.01
CA PRO A 67 -12.06 8.97 -30.54
C PRO A 67 -10.92 8.44 -29.66
N LEU A 68 -10.12 9.32 -29.03
CA LEU A 68 -9.11 8.91 -28.06
C LEU A 68 -9.73 8.22 -26.84
N SER A 69 -10.83 8.76 -26.31
CA SER A 69 -11.55 8.12 -25.19
C SER A 69 -12.05 6.72 -25.56
N LEU A 70 -12.51 6.53 -26.80
CA LEU A 70 -12.98 5.23 -27.28
C LEU A 70 -11.82 4.24 -27.41
N VAL A 71 -10.65 4.69 -27.88
CA VAL A 71 -9.42 3.88 -27.90
C VAL A 71 -9.03 3.45 -26.48
N VAL A 72 -9.09 4.36 -25.50
CA VAL A 72 -8.81 4.04 -24.09
C VAL A 72 -9.82 3.02 -23.53
N ILE A 73 -11.11 3.15 -23.85
CA ILE A 73 -12.14 2.17 -23.43
C ILE A 73 -11.86 0.78 -24.01
N VAL A 74 -11.49 0.69 -25.30
CA VAL A 74 -11.11 -0.57 -25.93
C VAL A 74 -9.88 -1.17 -25.25
N LEU A 75 -8.86 -0.36 -25.00
CA LEU A 75 -7.66 -0.79 -24.30
C LEU A 75 -7.98 -1.30 -22.88
N LEU A 76 -8.77 -0.57 -22.11
CA LEU A 76 -9.20 -1.00 -20.77
C LEU A 76 -9.99 -2.31 -20.81
N THR A 77 -10.82 -2.50 -21.83
CA THR A 77 -11.56 -3.76 -22.02
C THR A 77 -10.61 -4.94 -22.22
N ILE A 78 -9.57 -4.77 -23.03
CA ILE A 78 -8.52 -5.78 -23.24
C ILE A 78 -7.78 -6.06 -21.94
N VAL A 79 -7.36 -5.01 -21.23
CA VAL A 79 -6.63 -5.12 -19.95
C VAL A 79 -7.47 -5.88 -18.93
N VAL A 80 -8.74 -5.51 -18.73
CA VAL A 80 -9.65 -6.17 -17.80
C VAL A 80 -9.84 -7.64 -18.18
N SER A 81 -10.02 -7.96 -19.47
CA SER A 81 -10.12 -9.34 -19.93
C SER A 81 -8.85 -10.15 -19.61
N SER A 82 -7.67 -9.58 -19.88
CA SER A 82 -6.37 -10.19 -19.58
C SER A 82 -6.18 -10.44 -18.08
N TYR A 83 -6.54 -9.47 -17.23
CA TYR A 83 -6.47 -9.64 -15.78
C TYR A 83 -7.43 -10.70 -15.27
N ARG A 84 -8.65 -10.75 -15.81
CA ARG A 84 -9.61 -11.81 -15.47
C ARG A 84 -9.02 -13.20 -15.77
N GLN A 85 -8.46 -13.39 -16.96
CA GLN A 85 -7.83 -14.66 -17.33
C GLN A 85 -6.68 -15.02 -16.37
N THR A 86 -5.84 -14.05 -16.04
CA THR A 86 -4.71 -14.25 -15.12
C THR A 86 -5.18 -14.64 -13.71
N VAL A 87 -6.20 -13.96 -13.17
CA VAL A 87 -6.74 -14.27 -11.83
C VAL A 87 -7.37 -15.67 -11.78
N PHE A 88 -8.02 -16.11 -12.86
CA PHE A 88 -8.54 -17.48 -12.94
C PHE A 88 -7.43 -18.54 -13.06
N ALA A 89 -6.37 -18.25 -13.81
CA ALA A 89 -5.23 -19.15 -13.96
C ALA A 89 -4.37 -19.27 -12.69
N TYR A 90 -4.31 -18.20 -11.89
CA TYR A 90 -3.48 -18.10 -10.69
C TYR A 90 -4.32 -17.80 -9.42
N PRO A 91 -5.14 -18.76 -8.94
CA PRO A 91 -6.05 -18.56 -7.81
C PRO A 91 -5.34 -18.36 -6.47
N SER A 92 -4.10 -18.82 -6.33
CA SER A 92 -3.23 -18.58 -5.17
C SER A 92 -2.66 -17.16 -5.12
N GLY A 93 -2.81 -16.38 -6.21
CA GLY A 93 -2.10 -15.12 -6.40
C GLY A 93 -0.65 -15.31 -6.84
N GLY A 94 0.04 -14.21 -7.13
CA GLY A 94 1.44 -14.23 -7.59
C GLY A 94 1.91 -12.89 -8.17
N GLY A 95 0.99 -12.06 -8.63
CA GLY A 95 1.30 -10.75 -9.22
C GLY A 95 2.13 -10.88 -10.51
N SER A 96 2.51 -9.75 -11.09
CA SER A 96 3.28 -9.72 -12.35
C SER A 96 4.65 -10.43 -12.22
N TYR A 97 5.29 -10.37 -11.06
CA TYR A 97 6.54 -11.09 -10.78
C TYR A 97 6.34 -12.61 -10.79
N GLY A 98 5.40 -13.13 -10.01
CA GLY A 98 5.16 -14.58 -9.90
C GLY A 98 4.74 -15.18 -11.23
N VAL A 99 3.79 -14.53 -11.92
CA VAL A 99 3.34 -14.96 -13.26
C VAL A 99 4.50 -14.97 -14.26
N SER A 100 5.35 -13.93 -14.26
CA SER A 100 6.50 -13.88 -15.18
C SER A 100 7.57 -14.92 -14.84
N ARG A 101 7.81 -15.20 -13.55
CA ARG A 101 8.80 -16.19 -13.10
C ARG A 101 8.43 -17.60 -13.56
N GLU A 102 7.14 -17.93 -13.50
CA GLU A 102 6.64 -19.26 -13.87
C GLU A 102 6.55 -19.47 -15.39
N ASN A 103 6.39 -18.40 -16.19
CA ASN A 103 6.15 -18.52 -17.63
C ASN A 103 7.32 -18.10 -18.54
N LEU A 104 8.15 -17.13 -18.13
CA LEU A 104 9.07 -16.40 -19.04
C LEU A 104 10.54 -16.45 -18.64
N CYS A 105 10.88 -17.11 -17.51
CA CYS A 105 12.22 -17.18 -16.91
C CYS A 105 12.61 -15.97 -16.04
N GLU A 106 13.86 -16.01 -15.55
CA GLU A 106 14.37 -15.13 -14.50
C GLU A 106 14.47 -13.66 -14.92
N THR A 107 15.06 -13.37 -16.06
CA THR A 107 15.31 -11.98 -16.51
C THR A 107 14.02 -11.15 -16.67
N PRO A 108 12.96 -11.60 -17.37
CA PRO A 108 11.71 -10.83 -17.44
C PRO A 108 10.99 -10.76 -16.09
N SER A 109 11.12 -11.78 -15.24
CA SER A 109 10.55 -11.71 -13.88
C SER A 109 11.21 -10.61 -13.05
N LEU A 110 12.53 -10.44 -13.13
CA LEU A 110 13.24 -9.37 -12.42
C LEU A 110 12.87 -7.99 -12.94
N VAL A 111 12.65 -7.84 -14.25
CA VAL A 111 12.12 -6.58 -14.82
C VAL A 111 10.74 -6.27 -14.26
N ALA A 112 9.85 -7.25 -14.18
CA ALA A 112 8.54 -7.08 -13.57
C ALA A 112 8.64 -6.67 -12.08
N GLY A 113 9.54 -7.32 -11.32
CA GLY A 113 9.78 -6.97 -9.92
C GLY A 113 10.38 -5.57 -9.74
N ALA A 114 11.36 -5.20 -10.57
CA ALA A 114 11.97 -3.87 -10.56
C ALA A 114 10.96 -2.78 -10.92
N SER A 115 10.10 -3.03 -11.92
CA SER A 115 9.01 -2.10 -12.27
C SER A 115 8.08 -1.84 -11.09
N LEU A 116 7.69 -2.88 -10.34
CA LEU A 116 6.85 -2.71 -9.15
C LEU A 116 7.56 -1.90 -8.06
N LEU A 117 8.86 -2.14 -7.85
CA LEU A 117 9.64 -1.37 -6.87
C LEU A 117 9.75 0.11 -7.24
N VAL A 118 9.87 0.44 -8.52
CA VAL A 118 9.88 1.83 -8.98
C VAL A 118 8.51 2.47 -8.81
N ASP A 119 7.45 1.74 -9.17
CA ASP A 119 6.05 2.18 -9.06
C ASP A 119 5.70 2.53 -7.61
N TYR A 120 5.96 1.61 -6.67
CA TYR A 120 5.71 1.84 -5.24
C TYR A 120 6.76 2.74 -4.57
N GLY A 121 8.02 2.65 -5.00
CA GLY A 121 9.14 3.38 -4.41
C GLY A 121 9.11 4.89 -4.66
N HIS A 122 8.31 5.35 -5.63
CA HIS A 122 8.06 6.78 -5.80
C HIS A 122 7.32 7.40 -4.61
N LEU A 123 6.65 6.58 -3.79
CA LEU A 123 6.08 7.01 -2.52
C LEU A 123 7.22 7.21 -1.51
N ARG A 124 7.58 8.48 -1.26
CA ARG A 124 8.74 8.87 -0.44
C ARG A 124 8.86 8.05 0.87
N PRO A 125 10.08 7.67 1.28
CA PRO A 125 10.29 6.98 2.53
C PRO A 125 9.80 7.85 3.69
N HIS A 126 8.81 7.33 4.44
CA HIS A 126 8.42 7.96 5.69
C HIS A 126 9.62 7.92 6.65
N PRO A 127 9.98 9.06 7.27
CA PRO A 127 11.03 9.06 8.27
C PRO A 127 10.63 8.09 9.39
N PRO A 128 11.59 7.30 9.93
CA PRO A 128 11.30 6.38 11.01
C PRO A 128 10.63 7.15 12.17
N ARG A 129 9.49 6.63 12.66
CA ARG A 129 8.88 7.16 13.89
C ARG A 129 9.94 7.09 14.98
N ARG A 130 10.35 8.26 15.50
CA ARG A 130 11.19 8.34 16.70
C ARG A 130 10.54 7.45 17.76
N ALA A 131 11.32 6.53 18.33
CA ALA A 131 10.89 5.73 19.46
C ALA A 131 10.33 6.68 20.54
N PRO A 132 9.28 6.29 21.28
CA PRO A 132 8.79 7.10 22.38
C PRO A 132 9.97 7.43 23.29
N HIS A 133 10.18 8.73 23.52
CA HIS A 133 11.20 9.22 24.41
C HIS A 133 10.97 8.53 25.75
N ARG A 134 11.88 7.63 26.15
CA ARG A 134 11.82 7.04 27.49
C ARG A 134 12.04 8.19 28.46
N ASP A 135 10.97 8.64 29.11
CA ASP A 135 11.05 9.63 30.17
C ASP A 135 11.99 9.08 31.26
N PRO A 136 13.12 9.77 31.55
CA PRO A 136 14.06 9.33 32.58
C PRO A 136 13.44 9.23 33.98
N LEU A 137 12.26 9.83 34.18
CA LEU A 137 11.50 9.80 35.42
C LEU A 137 10.72 8.50 35.65
N LEU A 138 10.69 7.59 34.66
CA LEU A 138 10.06 6.28 34.78
C LEU A 138 11.07 5.13 34.92
N GLU A 139 12.35 5.44 35.16
CA GLU A 139 13.29 4.43 35.66
C GLU A 139 13.06 4.25 37.18
N PRO A 140 12.79 3.03 37.65
CA PRO A 140 12.67 2.76 39.07
C PRO A 140 14.00 2.98 39.77
N ASP A 141 13.99 3.77 40.86
CA ASP A 141 15.16 4.08 41.68
C ASP A 141 16.00 2.81 41.96
N PRO A 142 17.30 2.80 41.63
CA PRO A 142 18.16 1.62 41.82
C PRO A 142 18.29 1.23 43.30
N GLU A 143 18.05 2.17 44.21
CA GLU A 143 17.99 1.96 45.66
C GLU A 143 16.78 1.11 46.08
N LEU A 144 15.63 1.26 45.41
CA LEU A 144 14.42 0.51 45.72
C LEU A 144 14.54 -0.97 45.30
N GLN A 145 15.30 -1.24 44.22
CA GLN A 145 15.61 -2.62 43.78
C GLN A 145 16.60 -3.32 44.71
N ARG A 146 17.57 -2.60 45.28
CA ARG A 146 18.51 -3.16 46.28
C ARG A 146 17.81 -3.48 47.60
N ALA A 147 16.84 -2.65 48.02
CA ALA A 147 16.09 -2.88 49.26
C ALA A 147 15.10 -4.06 49.15
N GLY A 148 14.52 -4.32 47.97
CA GLY A 148 13.59 -5.42 47.75
C GLY A 148 14.23 -6.82 47.70
N GLY A 149 15.47 -6.93 47.19
CA GLY A 149 16.18 -8.21 47.07
C GLY A 149 16.67 -8.80 48.38
N ALA A 150 16.96 -7.96 49.39
CA ALA A 150 17.52 -8.41 50.67
C ALA A 150 16.47 -9.01 51.63
N ARG A 151 15.17 -8.74 51.42
CA ARG A 151 14.10 -9.22 52.31
C ARG A 151 13.54 -10.59 51.94
N ALA A 152 13.83 -11.10 50.75
CA ALA A 152 13.29 -12.36 50.25
C ALA A 152 14.10 -13.62 50.67
N LEU A 153 15.26 -13.45 51.31
CA LEU A 153 16.16 -14.57 51.66
C LEU A 153 16.21 -14.93 53.16
N SER A 154 15.36 -14.33 54.00
CA SER A 154 15.38 -14.53 55.46
C SER A 154 14.04 -14.98 56.05
N GLY A 155 13.29 -15.83 55.34
CA GLY A 155 12.01 -16.37 55.79
C GLY A 155 11.95 -17.90 55.71
N THR A 156 12.29 -18.54 56.84
CA THR A 156 11.82 -19.86 57.29
C THR A 156 12.24 -21.10 56.47
N ARG A 157 13.41 -21.65 56.81
CA ARG A 157 13.66 -23.10 56.79
C ARG A 157 13.84 -23.58 58.22
N ASP A 158 13.21 -24.71 58.50
CA ASP A 158 13.43 -25.72 59.56
C ASP A 158 12.20 -25.97 60.44
N PRO A 159 12.01 -27.20 60.93
CA PRO A 159 12.04 -28.48 60.22
C PRO A 159 10.72 -29.26 60.34
#